data_AF-A0A142XYE2-F1
#
_entry.id   AF-A0A142XYE2-F1
#
_cell.length_a   1.000
_cell.length_b   1.000
_cell.length_c   1.000
_cell.angle_alpha   90.00
_cell.angle_beta   90.00
_cell.angle_gamma   90.00
#
_symmetry.space_group_name_H-M   'P 1'
#
loop_
_entity.id
_entity.type
_entity.pdbx_description
1 polymer ?
#
loop_
_entity_poly.entity_id
_entity_poly.type
_entity_poly.pdbx_seq_one_letter_code
_entity_poly.pdbx_strand_id
1 'polypeptide(L)'
;MNDSIMLSLLVFAGVLFSLGFVGFLTRRSLILMFLSLEMMLAGVSINLITFAKHHGNFQGQVMSIMVLSIAACEAAIALALVVSLYRRKATLDVKEWDELSETIVPDEPELLTKISHTEMHFPTLTPSGLDPMQSPIPADYKAEIGAVNVSSDKKSETVTHA
;
A
#
# COMPACT_ATOMS: atom_id res chain seq x y z
N MET A 1 -39.67 10.10 37.60
CA MET A 1 -40.31 10.23 36.26
C MET A 1 -39.32 10.55 35.14
N ASN A 2 -38.03 10.81 35.43
CA ASN A 2 -37.02 11.15 34.42
C ASN A 2 -36.12 9.97 34.02
N ASP A 3 -36.06 8.90 34.82
CA ASP A 3 -35.11 7.80 34.63
C ASP A 3 -35.43 6.97 33.37
N SER A 4 -36.72 6.74 33.09
CA SER A 4 -37.18 6.06 31.88
C SER A 4 -36.89 6.85 30.60
N ILE A 5 -36.98 8.18 30.66
CA ILE A 5 -36.62 9.07 29.54
C ILE A 5 -35.11 9.02 29.31
N MET A 6 -34.32 9.07 30.39
CA MET A 6 -32.86 8.96 30.30
C MET A 6 -32.42 7.64 29.70
N LEU A 7 -32.98 6.53 30.17
CA LEU A 7 -32.67 5.20 29.64
C LEU A 7 -33.00 5.12 28.15
N SER A 8 -34.15 5.66 27.73
CA SER A 8 -34.55 5.72 26.32
C SER A 8 -33.56 6.50 25.47
N LEU A 9 -33.06 7.64 25.96
CA LEU A 9 -32.06 8.46 25.26
C LEU A 9 -30.70 7.78 25.17
N LEU A 10 -30.25 7.10 26.24
CA LEU A 10 -29.00 6.33 26.24
C LEU A 10 -29.06 5.18 25.23
N VAL A 11 -30.17 4.44 25.24
CA VAL A 11 -30.40 3.34 24.29
C VAL A 11 -30.46 3.88 22.87
N PHE A 12 -31.17 4.98 22.63
CA PHE A 12 -31.25 5.61 21.31
C PHE A 12 -29.87 6.07 20.81
N ALA A 13 -29.09 6.74 21.67
CA ALA A 13 -27.71 7.12 21.36
C ALA A 13 -26.82 5.92 21.05
N GLY A 14 -26.93 4.84 21.84
CA GLY A 14 -26.19 3.60 21.62
C GLY A 14 -26.59 2.89 20.32
N VAL A 15 -27.87 2.93 19.95
CA VAL A 15 -28.37 2.41 18.67
C VAL A 15 -27.83 3.22 17.50
N LEU A 16 -27.87 4.55 17.56
CA LEU A 16 -27.28 5.41 16.52
C LEU A 16 -25.79 5.14 16.34
N PHE A 17 -25.04 5.06 17.45
CA PHE A 17 -23.62 4.71 17.40
C PHE A 17 -23.38 3.34 16.78
N SER A 18 -24.15 2.32 17.18
CA SER A 18 -24.02 0.96 16.66
C SER A 18 -24.36 0.86 15.18
N LEU A 19 -25.40 1.56 14.74
CA LEU A 19 -25.78 1.63 13.31
C LEU A 19 -24.72 2.34 12.48
N GLY A 20 -24.16 3.44 13.02
CA GLY A 20 -23.01 4.11 12.41
C GLY A 20 -21.82 3.15 12.31
N PHE A 21 -21.50 2.44 13.39
CA PHE A 21 -20.39 1.47 13.43
C PHE A 21 -20.54 0.34 12.42
N VAL A 22 -21.72 -0.29 12.35
CA VAL A 22 -22.03 -1.32 11.35
C VAL A 22 -21.96 -0.72 9.94
N GLY A 23 -22.47 0.49 9.74
CA GLY A 23 -22.37 1.22 8.48
C GLY A 23 -20.92 1.43 8.05
N PHE A 24 -20.07 1.88 8.96
CA PHE A 24 -18.66 2.12 8.68
C PHE A 24 -17.92 0.85 8.23
N LEU A 25 -18.18 -0.29 8.87
CA LEU A 25 -17.55 -1.57 8.52
C LEU A 25 -18.09 -2.19 7.22
N THR A 26 -19.37 -1.95 6.90
CA THR A 26 -20.03 -2.64 5.77
C THR A 26 -19.87 -1.89 4.45
N ARG A 27 -19.60 -0.58 4.49
CA ARG A 27 -19.60 0.27 3.30
C ARG A 27 -18.22 0.34 2.66
N ARG A 28 -18.17 0.10 1.35
CA ARG A 28 -16.95 0.26 0.54
C ARG A 28 -16.78 1.65 -0.05
N SER A 29 -17.85 2.43 -0.12
CA SER A 29 -17.79 3.80 -0.63
C SER A 29 -17.32 4.75 0.47
N LEU A 30 -16.25 5.50 0.20
CA LEU A 30 -15.68 6.49 1.11
C LEU A 30 -16.73 7.48 1.65
N ILE A 31 -17.62 7.98 0.79
CA ILE A 31 -18.69 8.91 1.20
C ILE A 31 -19.60 8.28 2.26
N LEU A 32 -20.00 7.02 2.05
CA LEU A 32 -20.91 6.33 2.96
C LEU A 32 -20.20 5.98 4.29
N MET A 33 -18.89 5.75 4.28
CA MET A 33 -18.12 5.57 5.53
C MET A 33 -18.07 6.87 6.34
N PHE A 34 -17.79 8.02 5.71
CA PHE A 34 -17.81 9.32 6.41
C PHE A 34 -19.19 9.66 6.94
N LEU A 35 -20.26 9.41 6.17
CA LEU A 35 -21.63 9.58 6.65
C LEU A 35 -21.93 8.71 7.88
N SER A 36 -21.40 7.49 7.90
CA SER A 36 -21.56 6.57 9.03
C SER A 36 -20.82 7.08 10.28
N LEU A 37 -19.65 7.71 10.10
CA LEU A 37 -18.87 8.31 11.17
C LEU A 37 -19.57 9.55 11.76
N GLU A 38 -20.17 10.41 10.94
CA GLU A 38 -21.02 11.52 11.40
C GLU A 38 -22.18 11.02 12.27
N MET A 39 -22.80 9.91 11.87
CA MET A 39 -23.88 9.27 12.62
C MET A 39 -23.41 8.73 13.98
N MET A 40 -22.18 8.20 14.05
CA MET A 40 -21.55 7.81 15.32
C MET A 40 -21.32 9.02 16.25
N LEU A 41 -20.75 10.12 15.72
CA LEU A 41 -20.49 11.34 16.48
C LEU A 41 -21.78 11.99 17.00
N ALA A 42 -22.88 11.90 16.24
CA ALA A 42 -24.21 12.33 16.70
C ALA A 42 -24.70 11.51 17.90
N GLY A 43 -24.54 10.17 17.85
CA GLY A 43 -24.86 9.29 18.98
C GLY A 43 -24.04 9.62 20.24
N VAL A 44 -22.72 9.82 20.09
CA VAL A 44 -21.83 10.21 21.20
C VAL A 44 -22.25 11.55 21.81
N SER A 45 -22.59 12.54 20.99
CA SER A 45 -23.04 13.86 21.45
C SER A 45 -24.33 13.78 22.26
N ILE A 46 -25.31 12.99 21.82
CA ILE A 46 -26.55 12.75 22.59
C ILE A 46 -26.22 12.08 23.93
N ASN A 47 -25.30 11.12 23.95
CA ASN A 47 -24.90 10.43 25.17
C ASN A 47 -24.27 11.42 26.19
N LEU A 48 -23.36 12.29 25.73
CA LEU A 48 -22.73 13.33 26.54
C LEU A 48 -23.76 14.30 27.14
N ILE A 49 -24.72 14.79 26.35
CA ILE A 49 -25.79 15.68 26.84
C ILE A 49 -26.65 14.96 27.87
N THR A 50 -26.96 13.68 27.64
CA THR A 50 -27.81 12.89 28.54
C THR A 50 -27.12 12.67 29.89
N PHE A 51 -25.82 12.37 29.91
CA PHE A 51 -25.04 12.28 31.15
C PHE A 51 -24.87 13.62 31.88
N ALA A 52 -24.69 14.71 31.14
CA ALA A 52 -24.63 16.05 31.72
C ALA A 52 -25.93 16.41 32.44
N LYS A 53 -27.07 16.07 31.81
CA LYS A 53 -28.40 16.22 32.41
C LYS A 53 -28.56 15.37 33.68
N HIS A 54 -28.02 14.15 33.71
CA HIS A 54 -28.05 13.30 34.89
C HIS A 54 -27.29 13.88 36.08
N HIS A 55 -26.10 14.44 35.83
CA HIS A 55 -25.23 15.01 36.86
C HIS A 55 -25.56 16.47 37.20
N GLY A 56 -26.53 17.08 36.51
CA GLY A 56 -26.92 18.47 36.72
C GLY A 56 -25.82 19.48 36.36
N ASN A 57 -24.93 19.13 35.42
CA ASN A 57 -23.84 20.01 34.99
C ASN A 57 -23.91 20.32 33.48
N PHE A 58 -23.12 21.30 33.05
CA PHE A 58 -23.07 21.73 31.65
C PHE A 58 -21.90 21.14 30.86
N GLN A 59 -21.06 20.29 31.47
CA GLN A 59 -19.81 19.83 30.85
C GLN A 59 -20.07 19.01 29.59
N GLY A 60 -21.04 18.10 29.60
CA GLY A 60 -21.37 17.31 28.40
C GLY A 60 -22.03 18.13 27.29
N GLN A 61 -22.68 19.26 27.61
CA GLN A 61 -23.18 20.19 26.58
C GLN A 61 -22.03 20.91 25.89
N VAL A 62 -21.06 21.42 26.66
CA VAL A 62 -19.84 22.05 26.12
C VAL A 62 -19.06 21.05 25.26
N MET A 63 -18.85 19.83 25.74
CA MET A 63 -18.17 18.78 24.94
C MET A 63 -18.93 18.45 23.66
N SER A 64 -20.27 18.44 23.68
CA SER A 64 -21.05 18.14 22.47
C SER A 64 -20.91 19.22 21.39
N ILE A 65 -20.80 20.48 21.78
CA ILE A 65 -20.51 21.58 20.84
C ILE A 65 -19.10 21.45 20.26
N MET A 66 -18.13 21.02 21.07
CA MET A 66 -16.77 20.74 20.59
C MET A 66 -16.75 19.57 19.61
N VAL A 67 -17.46 18.48 19.91
CA VAL A 67 -17.62 17.34 18.99
C VAL A 67 -18.28 17.79 17.69
N LEU A 68 -19.33 18.60 17.73
CA LEU A 68 -19.98 19.14 16.54
C LEU A 68 -19.03 20.02 15.69
N SER A 69 -18.18 20.80 16.35
CA SER A 69 -17.18 21.63 15.68
C SER A 69 -16.11 20.77 14.98
N ILE A 70 -15.63 19.73 15.66
CA ILE A 70 -14.67 18.77 15.09
C ILE A 70 -15.30 18.00 13.92
N ALA A 71 -16.55 17.55 14.06
CA ALA A 71 -17.31 16.88 13.00
C ALA A 71 -17.41 17.76 11.75
N ALA A 72 -17.72 19.06 11.91
CA ALA A 72 -17.76 19.99 10.78
C ALA A 72 -16.40 20.15 10.09
N CYS A 73 -15.30 20.22 10.86
CA CYS A 73 -13.95 20.25 10.31
C CYS A 73 -13.60 18.95 9.58
N GLU A 74 -13.94 17.80 10.14
CA GLU A 74 -13.72 16.50 9.55
C GLU A 74 -14.50 16.34 8.24
N ALA A 75 -15.80 16.68 8.21
CA ALA A 75 -16.63 16.61 7.01
C ALA A 75 -16.06 17.46 5.86
N ALA A 76 -15.49 18.64 6.17
CA ALA A 76 -14.83 19.47 5.18
C ALA A 76 -13.58 18.80 4.60
N ILE A 77 -12.75 18.20 5.45
CA ILE A 77 -11.54 17.45 5.05
C ILE A 77 -11.93 16.21 4.24
N ALA A 78 -12.95 15.47 4.69
CA ALA A 78 -13.47 14.28 4.04
C ALA A 78 -13.97 14.58 2.62
N LEU A 79 -14.74 15.66 2.44
CA LEU A 79 -15.22 16.08 1.13
C LEU A 79 -14.05 16.50 0.22
N ALA A 80 -13.09 17.26 0.73
CA ALA A 80 -11.90 17.64 -0.02
C ALA A 80 -11.09 16.40 -0.47
N LEU A 81 -10.95 15.41 0.42
CA LEU A 81 -10.30 14.15 0.13
C LEU A 81 -11.07 13.37 -0.95
N VAL A 82 -12.38 13.20 -0.79
CA VAL A 82 -13.25 12.50 -1.75
C VAL A 82 -13.14 13.12 -3.14
N VAL A 83 -13.20 14.45 -3.25
CA VAL A 83 -13.05 15.14 -4.54
C VAL A 83 -11.66 14.92 -5.12
N SER A 84 -10.61 14.99 -4.31
CA SER A 84 -9.23 14.74 -4.75
C SER A 84 -9.03 13.32 -5.28
N LEU A 85 -9.58 12.32 -4.59
CA LEU A 85 -9.50 10.91 -5.00
C LEU A 85 -10.34 10.63 -6.25
N TYR A 86 -11.56 11.19 -6.31
CA TYR A 86 -12.42 11.07 -7.48
C TYR A 86 -11.76 11.64 -8.74
N ARG A 87 -11.05 12.76 -8.62
CA ARG A 87 -10.30 13.34 -9.75
C ARG A 87 -9.16 12.46 -10.26
N ARG A 88 -8.64 11.53 -9.45
CA ARG A 88 -7.50 10.67 -9.82
C ARG A 88 -7.93 9.36 -10.48
N LYS A 89 -8.91 8.67 -9.91
CA LYS A 89 -9.34 7.33 -10.39
C LYS A 89 -10.82 7.24 -10.78
N ALA A 90 -11.59 8.33 -10.71
CA ALA A 90 -13.04 8.35 -10.97
C ALA A 90 -13.86 7.31 -10.16
N THR A 91 -13.28 6.77 -9.09
CA THR A 91 -13.88 5.77 -8.20
C THR A 91 -13.61 6.13 -6.75
N LEU A 92 -14.57 5.79 -5.89
CA LEU A 92 -14.54 5.98 -4.45
C LEU A 92 -14.63 4.65 -3.69
N ASP A 93 -14.44 3.53 -4.40
CA ASP A 93 -14.29 2.22 -3.78
C ASP A 93 -12.91 2.14 -3.13
N VAL A 94 -12.87 1.82 -1.84
CA VAL A 94 -11.63 1.67 -1.06
C VAL A 94 -10.75 0.56 -1.62
N LYS A 95 -11.31 -0.50 -2.22
CA LYS A 95 -10.53 -1.63 -2.74
C LYS A 95 -9.57 -1.21 -3.86
N GLU A 96 -9.96 -0.24 -4.68
CA GLU A 96 -9.16 0.28 -5.81
C GLU A 96 -7.92 1.09 -5.37
N TRP A 97 -7.80 1.36 -4.08
CA TRP A 97 -6.69 2.09 -3.46
C TRP A 97 -5.75 1.18 -2.65
N ASP A 98 -5.85 -0.14 -2.83
CA ASP A 98 -5.00 -1.15 -2.14
C ASP A 98 -3.65 -1.40 -2.84
N GLU A 99 -3.21 -0.53 -3.75
CA GLU A 99 -2.00 -0.73 -4.58
C GLU A 99 -0.67 -0.81 -3.80
N LEU A 100 -0.67 -0.42 -2.53
CA LEU A 100 0.49 -0.51 -1.64
C LEU A 100 0.52 -1.82 -0.85
N SER A 101 -0.45 -2.71 -1.03
CA SER A 101 -0.43 -4.01 -0.37
C SER A 101 0.60 -4.91 -1.06
N GLU A 102 1.56 -5.38 -0.27
CA GLU A 102 2.59 -6.34 -0.70
C GLU A 102 2.01 -7.76 -0.74
N THR A 103 0.85 -7.92 -1.39
CA THR A 103 0.25 -9.24 -1.56
C THR A 103 0.87 -9.88 -2.80
N ILE A 104 1.81 -10.80 -2.58
CA ILE A 104 2.47 -11.61 -3.63
C ILE A 104 1.47 -12.57 -4.31
N VAL A 105 0.26 -12.73 -3.74
CA VAL A 105 -0.79 -13.60 -4.26
C VAL A 105 -1.67 -12.82 -5.22
N PRO A 106 -1.69 -13.17 -6.53
CA PRO A 106 -2.59 -12.54 -7.49
C PRO A 106 -4.05 -12.76 -7.08
N ASP A 107 -4.87 -11.71 -7.15
CA ASP A 107 -6.33 -11.76 -6.90
C ASP A 107 -7.06 -12.72 -7.89
N GLU A 108 -6.39 -13.12 -8.97
CA GLU A 108 -6.84 -14.09 -9.97
C GLU A 108 -6.38 -15.52 -9.59
N PRO A 109 -7.30 -16.40 -9.11
CA PRO A 109 -6.95 -17.79 -8.76
C PRO A 109 -6.52 -18.62 -9.98
N GLU A 110 -6.83 -18.18 -11.20
CA GLU A 110 -6.43 -18.85 -12.45
C GLU A 110 -4.95 -18.61 -12.80
N LEU A 111 -4.31 -17.58 -12.23
CA LEU A 111 -2.88 -17.32 -12.42
C LEU A 111 -2.02 -18.23 -11.53
N LEU A 112 -2.52 -18.60 -10.35
CA LEU A 112 -1.87 -19.57 -9.45
C LEU A 112 -1.75 -20.96 -10.09
N THR A 113 -2.75 -21.41 -10.84
CA THR A 113 -2.67 -22.64 -11.64
C THR A 113 -1.71 -22.51 -12.82
N LYS A 114 -1.61 -21.34 -13.47
CA LYS A 114 -0.61 -21.11 -14.54
C LYS A 114 0.83 -21.07 -14.04
N ILE A 115 1.09 -20.50 -12.87
CA ILE A 115 2.43 -20.46 -12.26
C ILE A 115 2.85 -21.87 -11.79
N SER A 116 1.89 -22.70 -11.33
CA SER A 116 2.16 -24.07 -10.91
C SER A 116 2.51 -25.04 -12.05
N HIS A 117 2.15 -24.73 -13.30
CA HIS A 117 2.40 -25.58 -14.47
C HIS A 117 3.45 -25.03 -15.45
N THR A 118 4.04 -23.87 -15.14
CA THR A 118 5.21 -23.42 -15.88
C THR A 118 6.41 -24.20 -15.36
N GLU A 119 6.75 -25.28 -16.04
CA GLU A 119 8.01 -25.99 -15.82
C GLU A 119 9.13 -24.93 -15.91
N MET A 120 9.73 -24.57 -14.78
CA MET A 120 10.83 -23.61 -14.74
C MET A 120 11.99 -24.22 -15.52
N HIS A 121 12.11 -23.86 -16.79
CA HIS A 121 13.29 -24.16 -17.58
C HIS A 121 14.41 -23.26 -17.07
N PHE A 122 15.08 -23.73 -16.01
CA PHE A 122 16.28 -23.09 -15.55
C PHE A 122 17.29 -23.08 -16.70
N PRO A 123 17.92 -21.93 -16.99
CA PRO A 123 18.97 -21.88 -18.00
C PRO A 123 20.03 -22.91 -17.59
N THR A 124 20.26 -23.90 -18.45
CA THR A 124 21.37 -24.82 -18.26
C THR A 124 22.63 -24.00 -18.33
N LEU A 125 23.46 -24.07 -17.29
CA LEU A 125 24.78 -23.45 -17.32
C LEU A 125 25.45 -23.85 -18.62
N THR A 126 26.06 -22.89 -19.33
CA THR A 126 26.99 -23.25 -20.40
C THR A 126 28.00 -24.23 -19.80
N PRO A 127 28.26 -25.38 -20.46
CA PRO A 127 29.19 -26.36 -19.94
C PRO A 127 30.46 -25.64 -19.48
N SER A 128 30.80 -25.82 -18.21
CA SER A 128 31.87 -25.06 -17.58
C SER A 128 33.17 -25.25 -18.36
N GLY A 129 33.67 -24.17 -18.95
CA GLY A 129 34.91 -24.12 -19.71
C GLY A 129 34.67 -24.18 -21.22
N LEU A 130 34.83 -23.03 -21.88
CA LEU A 130 35.29 -23.03 -23.26
C LEU A 130 36.63 -23.77 -23.26
N ASP A 131 36.71 -24.94 -23.90
CA ASP A 131 38.00 -25.55 -24.18
C ASP A 131 38.80 -24.54 -25.03
N PRO A 132 39.94 -24.02 -24.53
CA PRO A 132 40.74 -23.06 -25.29
C PRO A 132 41.23 -23.63 -26.63
N MET A 133 41.12 -24.94 -26.86
CA MET A 133 41.45 -25.60 -28.11
C MET A 133 40.27 -25.75 -29.08
N GLN A 134 39.04 -25.48 -28.65
CA GLN A 134 37.84 -25.65 -29.50
C GLN A 134 37.63 -24.49 -30.49
N SER A 135 38.25 -23.33 -30.23
CA SER A 135 38.43 -22.29 -31.23
C SER A 135 39.89 -22.31 -31.68
N PRO A 136 40.23 -22.90 -32.84
CA PRO A 136 41.56 -22.74 -33.41
C PRO A 136 41.85 -21.25 -33.50
N ILE A 137 42.93 -20.81 -32.84
CA ILE A 137 43.44 -19.45 -32.93
C ILE A 137 43.36 -19.00 -34.41
N PRO A 138 42.59 -17.96 -34.73
CA PRO A 138 42.46 -17.50 -36.11
C PRO A 138 43.85 -17.21 -36.69
N ALA A 139 44.05 -17.55 -37.96
CA ALA A 139 45.40 -17.55 -38.56
C ALA A 139 46.07 -16.16 -38.56
N ASP A 140 45.26 -15.10 -38.50
CA ASP A 140 45.71 -13.70 -38.36
C ASP A 140 46.39 -13.47 -37.00
N TYR A 141 45.84 -14.02 -35.92
CA TYR A 141 46.40 -13.91 -34.59
C TYR A 141 47.75 -14.63 -34.51
N LYS A 142 47.90 -15.80 -35.14
CA LYS A 142 49.20 -16.50 -35.22
C LYS A 142 50.31 -15.67 -35.88
N ALA A 143 49.97 -14.85 -36.87
CA ALA A 143 50.94 -13.95 -37.49
C ALA A 143 51.33 -12.81 -36.54
N GLU A 144 50.40 -12.32 -35.74
CA GLU A 144 50.62 -11.24 -34.77
C GLU A 144 51.46 -11.70 -33.56
N ILE A 145 51.17 -12.86 -32.97
CA ILE A 145 52.04 -13.45 -31.92
C ILE A 145 53.41 -13.87 -32.45
N GLY A 146 53.51 -14.31 -33.71
CA GLY A 146 54.80 -14.54 -34.37
C GLY A 146 55.63 -13.27 -34.50
N ALA A 147 55.01 -12.17 -34.92
CA ALA A 147 55.67 -10.86 -35.03
C ALA A 147 56.07 -10.29 -33.65
N VAL A 148 55.26 -10.49 -32.62
CA VAL A 148 55.57 -10.07 -31.24
C VAL A 148 56.76 -10.85 -30.67
N ASN A 149 56.84 -12.17 -30.87
CA ASN A 149 57.97 -12.97 -30.40
C ASN A 149 59.28 -12.63 -31.12
N VAL A 150 59.23 -12.30 -32.43
CA VAL A 150 60.40 -11.85 -33.20
C VAL A 150 60.89 -10.46 -32.75
N SER A 151 59.99 -9.58 -32.33
CA SER A 151 60.32 -8.24 -31.82
C SER A 151 60.96 -8.28 -30.42
N SER A 152 60.52 -9.22 -29.57
CA SER A 152 61.08 -9.38 -28.22
C SER A 152 62.51 -9.94 -28.23
N ASP A 153 62.82 -10.83 -29.17
CA ASP A 153 64.16 -11.45 -29.29
C ASP A 153 65.25 -10.42 -29.69
N LYS A 154 64.91 -9.48 -30.58
CA LYS A 154 65.83 -8.38 -30.97
C LYS A 154 66.13 -7.37 -29.87
N LYS A 155 65.28 -7.27 -28.84
CA LYS A 155 65.48 -6.34 -27.72
C LYS A 155 66.36 -6.93 -26.61
N SER A 156 66.59 -8.25 -26.63
CA SER A 156 67.49 -8.96 -25.71
C SER A 156 68.97 -8.83 -26.12
N GLU A 157 69.26 -8.77 -27.42
CA GLU A 157 70.65 -8.69 -27.92
C GLU A 157 71.32 -7.31 -27.78
N THR A 158 70.58 -6.24 -27.47
CA THR A 158 71.12 -4.87 -27.42
C THR A 158 71.63 -4.41 -26.04
N VAL A 159 71.62 -5.27 -25.00
CA VAL A 159 72.05 -4.89 -23.63
C VAL A 159 73.37 -5.55 -23.19
N THR A 160 74.06 -6.31 -24.05
CA THR A 160 75.30 -7.04 -23.66
C THR A 160 76.62 -6.41 -24.16
N HIS A 161 76.60 -5.24 -24.83
CA HIS A 161 77.84 -4.53 -25.19
C HIS A 161 77.72 -3.01 -25.01
N ALA A 162 77.81 -2.54 -23.77
CA ALA A 162 78.32 -1.22 -23.40
C ALA A 162 78.72 -1.23 -21.92
#